data_AF-A0A1V2H3T8-F1
#
_entry.id   AF-A0A1V2H3T8-F1
#
_cell.length_a   1.000
_cell.length_b   1.000
_cell.length_c   1.000
_cell.angle_alpha   90.00
_cell.angle_beta   90.00
_cell.angle_gamma   90.00
#
_symmetry.space_group_name_H-M   'P 1'
#
loop_
_entity.id
_entity.type
_entity.pdbx_description
1 polymer ?
#
loop_
_entity_poly.entity_id
_entity_poly.type
_entity_poly.pdbx_seq_one_letter_code
_entity_poly.pdbx_strand_id
1 'polypeptide(L)'
;MAASRRPAATPAPGPAGTPAGAPALRRLAELAHKPVPPDRIRREVEGMVRQWREGAGEGGRMALREQLSDMQAELSAGVEAAQEQVDDLEREDLAGRRHATSAMLALQAARDAMAAAQVGL
;
A
#
# COMPACT_ATOMS: atom_id res chain seq x y z
N MET A 1 14.95 -11.34 54.89
CA MET A 1 14.93 -10.51 53.65
C MET A 1 15.61 -11.29 52.55
N ALA A 2 14.86 -11.78 51.56
CA ALA A 2 15.41 -12.47 50.39
C ALA A 2 14.84 -11.79 49.14
N ALA A 3 15.69 -11.07 48.42
CA ALA A 3 15.33 -10.39 47.18
C ALA A 3 15.27 -11.41 46.03
N SER A 4 14.05 -11.79 45.63
CA SER A 4 13.85 -12.58 44.41
C SER A 4 14.02 -11.67 43.19
N ARG A 5 15.15 -11.82 42.49
CA ARG A 5 15.34 -11.28 41.14
C ARG A 5 14.47 -12.08 40.18
N ARG A 6 13.42 -11.47 39.63
CA ARG A 6 12.71 -12.01 38.44
C ARG A 6 13.64 -11.90 37.22
N PRO A 7 13.75 -12.95 36.38
CA PRO A 7 14.49 -12.85 35.14
C PRO A 7 13.80 -11.87 34.19
N ALA A 8 14.64 -11.08 33.50
CA ALA A 8 14.24 -10.13 32.48
C ALA A 8 13.40 -10.85 31.40
N ALA A 9 12.20 -10.33 31.17
CA ALA A 9 11.37 -10.73 30.04
C ALA A 9 12.15 -10.46 28.75
N THR A 10 12.45 -11.54 28.02
CA THR A 10 12.85 -11.49 26.62
C THR A 10 11.87 -10.59 25.87
N PRO A 11 12.32 -9.60 25.07
CA PRO A 11 11.41 -8.85 24.22
C PRO A 11 10.73 -9.84 23.28
N ALA A 12 9.40 -9.91 23.38
CA ALA A 12 8.57 -10.71 22.49
C ALA A 12 8.91 -10.35 21.03
N PRO A 13 8.99 -11.34 20.12
CA PRO A 13 9.03 -11.03 18.70
C PRO A 13 7.81 -10.16 18.38
N GLY A 14 8.05 -8.97 17.83
CA GLY A 14 6.99 -8.09 17.34
C GLY A 14 6.06 -8.88 16.40
N PRO A 15 4.79 -8.46 16.25
CA PRO A 15 3.76 -9.25 15.60
C PRO A 15 4.13 -9.57 14.15
N ALA A 16 4.73 -10.74 13.94
CA ALA A 16 4.75 -11.45 12.68
C ALA A 16 3.30 -11.87 12.41
N GLY A 17 2.56 -11.09 11.64
CA GLY A 17 1.18 -11.45 11.31
C GLY A 17 0.24 -10.34 10.84
N THR A 18 0.65 -9.07 10.83
CA THR A 18 -0.04 -8.11 9.96
C THR A 18 0.77 -8.07 8.66
N PRO A 19 0.24 -8.53 7.50
CA PRO A 19 0.92 -8.30 6.25
C PRO A 19 1.14 -6.79 6.16
N ALA A 20 2.39 -6.34 6.02
CA ALA A 20 2.71 -4.92 5.92
C ALA A 20 1.92 -4.22 4.78
N GLY A 21 1.36 -5.01 3.86
CA GLY A 21 0.38 -4.57 2.86
C GLY A 21 -0.94 -4.02 3.41
N ALA A 22 -1.55 -4.60 4.45
CA ALA A 22 -2.87 -4.15 4.94
C ALA A 22 -2.92 -2.68 5.40
N PRO A 23 -1.99 -2.17 6.24
CA PRO A 23 -1.96 -0.75 6.59
C PRO A 23 -1.58 0.15 5.39
N ALA A 24 -0.77 -0.36 4.47
CA ALA A 24 -0.38 0.38 3.27
C ALA A 24 -1.55 0.55 2.29
N LEU A 25 -2.33 -0.50 2.06
CA LEU A 25 -3.56 -0.48 1.27
C LEU A 25 -4.60 0.44 1.90
N ARG A 26 -4.76 0.41 3.23
CA ARG A 26 -5.66 1.34 3.92
C ARG A 26 -5.24 2.79 3.72
N ARG A 27 -3.93 3.09 3.80
CA ARG A 27 -3.40 4.42 3.54
C ARG A 27 -3.56 4.84 2.08
N LEU A 28 -3.40 3.93 1.13
CA LEU A 28 -3.67 4.19 -0.29
C LEU A 28 -5.16 4.45 -0.55
N ALA A 29 -6.05 3.67 0.08
CA ALA A 29 -7.49 3.89 0.01
C ALA A 29 -7.86 5.26 0.59
N GLU A 30 -7.31 5.66 1.74
CA GLU A 30 -7.54 6.99 2.32
C GLU A 30 -7.04 8.13 1.41
N LEU A 31 -5.95 7.91 0.68
CA LEU A 31 -5.45 8.88 -0.30
C LEU A 31 -6.34 8.93 -1.55
N ALA A 32 -6.90 7.81 -1.99
CA ALA A 32 -7.79 7.73 -3.14
C ALA A 32 -9.16 8.39 -2.88
N HIS A 33 -9.64 8.41 -1.63
CA HIS A 33 -10.86 9.14 -1.23
C HIS A 33 -10.68 10.67 -1.19
N LYS A 34 -9.43 11.14 -1.24
CA LYS A 34 -9.10 12.57 -1.30
C LYS A 34 -8.74 12.94 -2.73
N PRO A 35 -9.01 14.17 -3.19
CA PRO A 35 -8.52 14.66 -4.48
C PRO A 35 -7.01 14.93 -4.40
N VAL A 36 -6.23 13.85 -4.30
CA VAL A 36 -4.77 13.88 -4.20
C VAL A 36 -4.20 13.70 -5.61
N PRO A 37 -3.26 14.56 -6.04
CA PRO A 37 -2.62 14.39 -7.34
C PRO A 37 -1.93 13.03 -7.45
N PRO A 38 -1.97 12.36 -8.62
CA PRO A 38 -1.29 11.08 -8.85
C PRO A 38 0.20 11.11 -8.46
N ASP A 39 0.89 12.23 -8.72
CA ASP A 39 2.29 12.43 -8.33
C ASP A 39 2.53 12.31 -6.82
N ARG A 40 1.58 12.78 -6.01
CA ARG A 40 1.69 12.67 -4.55
C ARG A 40 1.52 11.22 -4.11
N ILE A 41 0.62 10.47 -4.74
CA ILE A 41 0.45 9.04 -4.45
C ILE A 41 1.69 8.25 -4.83
N ARG A 42 2.27 8.52 -6.01
CA ARG A 42 3.54 7.91 -6.41
C ARG A 42 4.63 8.12 -5.36
N ARG A 43 4.83 9.36 -4.90
CA ARG A 43 5.86 9.67 -3.87
C ARG A 43 5.61 8.97 -2.55
N GLU A 44 4.33 8.86 -2.13
CA GLU A 44 3.97 8.11 -0.91
C GLU A 44 4.30 6.62 -1.06
N VAL A 45 3.99 6.02 -2.21
CA VAL A 45 4.34 4.63 -2.52
C VAL A 45 5.85 4.43 -2.55
N GLU A 46 6.60 5.29 -3.23
CA GLU A 46 8.07 5.26 -3.24
C GLU A 46 8.64 5.33 -1.81
N GLY A 47 8.07 6.18 -0.95
CA GLY A 47 8.41 6.29 0.46
C GLY A 47 8.14 5.00 1.25
N MET A 48 6.98 4.37 1.05
CA MET A 48 6.64 3.08 1.66
C MET A 48 7.61 1.98 1.24
N VAL A 49 7.86 1.85 -0.07
CA VAL A 49 8.76 0.81 -0.59
C VAL A 49 10.18 1.04 -0.08
N ARG A 50 10.64 2.30 -0.02
CA ARG A 50 11.94 2.62 0.59
C ARG A 50 12.01 2.19 2.05
N GLN A 51 10.98 2.48 2.84
CA GLN A 51 10.93 2.07 4.24
C GLN A 51 10.95 0.54 4.39
N TRP A 52 10.26 -0.20 3.51
CA TRP A 52 10.31 -1.66 3.52
C TRP A 52 11.68 -2.20 3.11
N ARG A 53 12.34 -1.59 2.11
CA ARG A 53 13.72 -1.95 1.73
C ARG A 53 14.69 -1.77 2.89
N GLU A 54 14.59 -0.66 3.59
CA GLU A 54 15.42 -0.35 4.77
C GLU A 54 15.15 -1.34 5.92
N GLY A 55 13.89 -1.76 6.11
CA GLY A 55 13.50 -2.73 7.15
C GLY A 55 13.78 -4.20 6.81
N ALA A 56 13.82 -4.57 5.53
CA ALA A 56 13.97 -5.96 5.06
C ALA A 56 15.41 -6.52 5.21
N GLY A 57 16.41 -5.65 5.32
CA GLY A 57 17.82 -6.04 5.40
C GLY A 57 18.34 -6.76 4.16
N GLU A 58 19.56 -7.29 4.24
CA GLU A 58 20.31 -7.80 3.07
C GLU A 58 19.72 -9.09 2.46
N GLY A 59 19.00 -9.88 3.26
CA GLY A 59 18.35 -11.13 2.83
C GLY A 59 16.86 -11.02 2.49
N GLY A 60 16.22 -9.88 2.76
CA GLY A 60 14.76 -9.73 2.65
C GLY A 60 14.23 -9.37 1.25
N ARG A 61 15.08 -9.35 0.22
CA ARG A 61 14.68 -8.94 -1.14
C ARG A 61 13.60 -9.83 -1.76
N MET A 62 13.67 -11.15 -1.54
CA MET A 62 12.64 -12.08 -2.03
C MET A 62 11.29 -11.84 -1.34
N ALA A 63 11.28 -11.71 -0.01
CA ALA A 63 10.06 -11.43 0.75
C ALA A 63 9.47 -10.06 0.37
N LEU A 64 10.31 -9.05 0.14
CA LEU A 64 9.84 -7.76 -0.33
C LEU A 64 9.27 -7.83 -1.75
N ARG A 65 9.87 -8.63 -2.64
CA ARG A 65 9.34 -8.83 -3.99
C ARG A 65 7.98 -9.52 -3.99
N GLU A 66 7.81 -10.54 -3.15
CA GLU A 66 6.53 -11.22 -2.93
C GLU A 66 5.48 -10.24 -2.40
N GLN A 67 5.83 -9.46 -1.37
CA GLN A 67 4.93 -8.44 -0.82
C GLN A 67 4.53 -7.38 -1.86
N LEU A 68 5.46 -6.90 -2.70
CA LEU A 68 5.14 -5.96 -3.77
C LEU A 68 4.24 -6.59 -4.84
N SER A 69 4.46 -7.86 -5.17
CA SER A 69 3.63 -8.61 -6.11
C SER A 69 2.19 -8.77 -5.61
N ASP A 70 2.03 -9.14 -4.34
CA ASP A 70 0.70 -9.28 -3.72
C ASP A 70 -0.05 -7.95 -3.72
N MET A 71 0.63 -6.87 -3.33
CA MET A 71 0.04 -5.53 -3.36
C MET A 71 -0.28 -5.05 -4.78
N GLN A 72 0.54 -5.38 -5.76
CA GLN A 72 0.26 -5.07 -7.16
C GLN A 72 -1.00 -5.79 -7.64
N ALA A 73 -1.20 -7.05 -7.25
CA ALA A 73 -2.40 -7.81 -7.59
C ALA A 73 -3.65 -7.19 -6.95
N GLU A 74 -3.60 -6.85 -5.67
CA GLU A 74 -4.72 -6.19 -4.97
C GLU A 74 -5.05 -4.81 -5.57
N LEU A 75 -4.03 -4.00 -5.89
CA LEU A 75 -4.23 -2.72 -6.56
C LEU A 75 -4.80 -2.88 -7.96
N SER A 76 -4.41 -3.92 -8.69
CA SER A 76 -4.97 -4.18 -10.04
C SER A 76 -6.45 -4.50 -9.97
N ALA A 77 -6.86 -5.38 -9.04
CA ALA A 77 -8.28 -5.65 -8.80
C ALA A 77 -9.05 -4.40 -8.38
N GLY A 78 -8.45 -3.54 -7.54
CA GLY A 78 -9.04 -2.26 -7.15
C GLY A 78 -9.20 -1.27 -8.31
N VAL A 79 -8.22 -1.21 -9.24
CA VAL A 79 -8.30 -0.37 -10.45
C VAL A 79 -9.42 -0.85 -11.37
N GLU A 80 -9.54 -2.16 -11.59
CA GLU A 80 -10.61 -2.75 -12.40
C GLU A 80 -11.99 -2.44 -11.81
N ALA A 81 -12.17 -2.67 -10.50
CA ALA A 81 -13.42 -2.35 -9.81
C ALA A 81 -13.75 -0.84 -9.82
N ALA A 82 -12.73 0.03 -9.76
CA ALA A 82 -12.92 1.48 -9.86
C ALA A 82 -13.28 1.91 -11.29
N GLN A 83 -12.72 1.27 -12.31
CA GLN A 83 -13.05 1.51 -13.71
C GLN A 83 -14.50 1.11 -14.00
N GLU A 84 -14.95 -0.06 -13.55
CA GLU A 84 -16.35 -0.49 -13.66
C GLU A 84 -17.31 0.52 -13.02
N GLN A 85 -16.98 1.00 -11.82
CA GLN A 85 -17.77 2.05 -11.16
C GLN A 85 -17.82 3.36 -11.95
N VAL A 86 -16.74 3.75 -12.63
CA VAL A 86 -16.73 4.94 -13.49
C VAL A 86 -17.61 4.75 -14.72
N ASP A 87 -17.61 3.54 -15.28
CA ASP A 87 -18.39 3.20 -16.47
C ASP A 87 -19.90 3.08 -16.17
N ASP A 88 -20.25 2.61 -14.97
CA ASP A 88 -21.63 2.53 -14.48
C ASP A 88 -22.24 3.90 -14.13
N LEU A 89 -21.41 4.93 -13.94
CA LEU A 89 -21.90 6.26 -13.61
C LEU A 89 -22.58 6.94 -14.81
N GLU A 90 -23.82 7.37 -14.57
CA GLU A 90 -24.63 8.12 -15.52
C GLU A 90 -23.89 9.37 -16.02
N ARG A 91 -24.10 9.72 -17.30
CA ARG A 91 -23.43 10.86 -17.93
C ARG A 91 -23.73 12.20 -17.25
N GLU A 92 -24.86 12.28 -16.55
CA GLU A 92 -25.34 13.50 -15.89
C GLU A 92 -24.67 13.72 -14.51
N ASP A 93 -24.15 12.66 -13.87
CA ASP A 93 -23.41 12.77 -12.62
C ASP A 93 -21.93 13.13 -12.87
N LEU A 94 -21.71 14.36 -13.32
CA LEU A 94 -20.37 14.89 -13.57
C LEU A 94 -19.50 14.95 -12.30
N ALA A 95 -20.11 15.15 -11.13
CA ALA A 95 -19.38 15.26 -9.87
C ALA A 95 -18.90 13.88 -9.40
N GLY A 96 -19.78 12.88 -9.40
CA GLY A 96 -19.44 11.49 -9.10
C GLY A 96 -18.42 10.93 -10.07
N ARG A 97 -18.58 11.18 -11.38
CA ARG A 97 -17.61 10.74 -12.40
C ARG A 97 -16.22 11.32 -12.17
N ARG A 98 -16.13 12.62 -11.86
CA ARG A 98 -14.83 13.27 -11.58
C ARG A 98 -14.17 12.69 -10.33
N HIS A 99 -14.96 12.41 -9.29
CA HIS A 99 -14.44 11.80 -8.07
C HIS A 99 -13.95 10.38 -8.31
N ALA A 100 -14.78 9.53 -8.93
CA ALA A 100 -14.46 8.15 -9.26
C ALA A 100 -13.25 8.05 -10.22
N THR A 101 -13.19 8.91 -11.25
CA THR A 101 -12.03 8.98 -12.16
C THR A 101 -10.76 9.38 -11.41
N SER A 102 -10.85 10.34 -10.48
CA SER A 102 -9.69 10.75 -9.67
C SER A 102 -9.19 9.62 -8.77
N ALA A 103 -10.11 8.88 -8.14
CA ALA A 103 -9.79 7.71 -7.33
C ALA A 103 -9.16 6.59 -8.16
N MET A 104 -9.68 6.34 -9.37
CA MET A 104 -9.13 5.36 -10.30
C MET A 104 -7.69 5.72 -10.73
N LEU A 105 -7.45 6.99 -11.13
CA LEU A 105 -6.11 7.47 -11.48
C LEU A 105 -5.14 7.38 -10.31
N ALA A 106 -5.62 7.62 -9.09
CA ALA A 106 -4.87 7.46 -7.85
C ALA A 106 -4.42 6.00 -7.65
N LEU A 107 -5.34 5.04 -7.78
CA LEU A 107 -5.05 3.61 -7.66
C LEU A 107 -4.08 3.14 -8.77
N GLN A 108 -4.27 3.63 -9.99
CA GLN A 108 -3.38 3.32 -11.12
C GLN A 108 -1.96 3.82 -10.87
N ALA A 109 -1.81 5.06 -10.40
CA ALA A 109 -0.50 5.61 -10.05
C ALA A 109 0.19 4.82 -8.93
N ALA A 110 -0.58 4.31 -7.95
CA ALA A 110 -0.03 3.46 -6.90
C ALA A 110 0.47 2.13 -7.45
N ARG A 111 -0.33 1.46 -8.29
CA ARG A 111 0.05 0.19 -8.95
C ARG A 111 1.31 0.35 -9.78
N ASP A 112 1.38 1.41 -10.59
CA ASP A 112 2.50 1.66 -11.49
C ASP A 112 3.79 1.97 -10.70
N ALA A 113 3.68 2.70 -9.58
CA ALA A 113 4.81 2.95 -8.68
C ALA A 113 5.31 1.66 -8.01
N MET A 114 4.41 0.77 -7.58
CA MET A 114 4.78 -0.55 -7.04
C MET A 114 5.48 -1.42 -8.09
N ALA A 115 4.95 -1.45 -9.32
CA ALA A 115 5.55 -2.18 -10.44
C ALA A 115 6.96 -1.68 -10.76
N ALA A 116 7.16 -0.35 -10.82
CA ALA A 116 8.46 0.26 -11.04
C ALA A 116 9.45 -0.11 -9.91
N ALA A 117 8.97 -0.11 -8.65
CA ALA A 117 9.80 -0.47 -7.52
C ALA A 117 10.18 -1.96 -7.50
N GLN A 118 9.33 -2.84 -8.04
CA GLN A 118 9.63 -4.27 -8.20
C GLN A 118 10.70 -4.53 -9.26
N VAL A 119 10.72 -3.75 -10.35
CA VAL A 119 11.78 -3.84 -11.38
C VAL A 119 13.13 -3.37 -10.84
N GLY A 120 13.13 -2.43 -9.91
CA GLY A 120 14.33 -1.89 -9.27
C GLY A 120 14.79 -2.62 -8.00
N LEU A 121 14.33 -3.85 -7.75
CA LEU A 121 14.79 -4.73 -6.65
C LEU A 121 15.74 -5.81 -7.18
#